data_AF-A0A9E3C5A4-F1
#
_entry.id   AF-A0A9E3C5A4-F1
#
_cell.length_a   1.000
_cell.length_b   1.000
_cell.length_c   1.000
_cell.angle_alpha   90.00
_cell.angle_beta   90.00
_cell.angle_gamma   90.00
#
_symmetry.space_group_name_H-M   'P 1'
#
loop_
_entity.id
_entity.type
_entity.pdbx_description
1 polymer ?
#
loop_
_entity_poly.entity_id
_entity_poly.type
_entity_poly.pdbx_seq_one_letter_code
_entity_poly.pdbx_strand_id
1 'polypeptide(L)'
;MRVTILATLLLITAPLLSFAQSGQHGVGHAENHEWYMKLHHPQSGASCCNDRDCRPTRAFLDDNGAWRAQLNGKWVVVPKDAVLKTQAPDGNSHICANEAGIIMCFVGGVPKS
;
A
#
# COMPACT_ATOMS: atom_id res chain seq x y z
N MET A 1 28.36 -58.21 4.19
CA MET A 1 29.37 -57.27 4.70
C MET A 1 28.99 -55.87 4.19
N ARG A 2 28.46 -55.04 5.09
CA ARG A 2 28.18 -53.58 5.08
C ARG A 2 27.86 -52.86 3.74
N VAL A 3 26.58 -52.52 3.55
CA VAL A 3 26.12 -51.44 2.66
C VAL A 3 26.11 -50.14 3.46
N THR A 4 26.96 -49.18 3.11
CA THR A 4 26.97 -47.83 3.70
C THR A 4 26.01 -46.93 2.92
N ILE A 5 24.86 -46.61 3.51
CA ILE A 5 23.91 -45.64 2.98
C ILE A 5 24.38 -44.25 3.41
N LEU A 6 24.97 -43.47 2.49
CA LEU A 6 25.16 -42.04 2.68
C LEU A 6 23.80 -41.35 2.52
N ALA A 7 23.19 -40.98 3.64
CA ALA A 7 22.00 -40.13 3.66
C ALA A 7 22.43 -38.68 3.38
N THR A 8 22.43 -38.29 2.10
CA THR A 8 22.57 -36.88 1.71
C THR A 8 21.28 -36.14 2.08
N LEU A 9 21.36 -35.35 3.15
CA LEU A 9 20.30 -34.46 3.60
C LEU A 9 20.20 -33.26 2.63
N LEU A 10 19.37 -33.38 1.60
CA LEU A 10 19.09 -32.29 0.68
C LEU A 10 18.14 -31.29 1.37
N LEU A 11 18.70 -30.28 2.05
CA LEU A 11 17.95 -29.14 2.58
C LEU A 11 17.43 -28.31 1.40
N ILE A 12 16.21 -28.61 0.96
CA ILE A 12 15.48 -27.78 0.00
C ILE A 12 15.05 -26.51 0.74
N THR A 13 15.90 -25.49 0.74
CA THR A 13 15.52 -24.14 1.14
C THR A 13 14.65 -23.55 0.04
N ALA A 14 13.34 -23.79 0.11
CA ALA A 14 12.41 -23.10 -0.77
C ALA A 14 12.50 -21.60 -0.47
N PRO A 15 12.78 -20.73 -1.46
CA PRO A 15 12.71 -19.30 -1.24
C PRO A 15 11.24 -18.98 -0.98
N LEU A 16 10.92 -18.57 0.25
CA LEU A 16 9.63 -17.96 0.55
C LEU A 16 9.52 -16.76 -0.38
N LEU A 17 8.59 -16.81 -1.34
CA LEU A 17 8.21 -15.66 -2.14
C LEU A 17 7.72 -14.59 -1.16
N SER A 18 8.59 -13.67 -0.77
CA SER A 18 8.21 -12.46 -0.05
C SER A 18 7.38 -11.61 -1.00
N PHE A 19 6.07 -11.79 -0.97
CA PHE A 19 5.15 -10.80 -1.51
C PHE A 19 5.37 -9.52 -0.71
N ALA A 20 5.95 -8.50 -1.33
CA ALA A 20 5.97 -7.17 -0.75
C ALA A 20 4.51 -6.73 -0.56
N GLN A 21 3.98 -6.87 0.66
CA GLN A 21 2.61 -6.50 1.00
C GLN A 21 2.51 -4.98 1.05
N SER A 22 2.14 -4.38 -0.09
CA SER A 22 1.98 -2.94 -0.20
C SER A 22 0.66 -2.49 0.42
N GLY A 23 0.62 -1.26 0.93
CA GLY A 23 -0.58 -0.69 1.55
C GLY A 23 -0.98 -1.36 2.87
N GLN A 24 -0.06 -2.07 3.53
CA GLN A 24 -0.31 -2.64 4.85
C GLN A 24 -0.51 -1.54 5.89
N HIS A 25 -1.54 -1.66 6.73
CA HIS A 25 -1.90 -0.64 7.71
C HIS A 25 -0.70 -0.25 8.61
N GLY A 26 -0.42 1.05 8.71
CA GLY A 26 0.68 1.64 9.47
C GLY A 26 2.11 1.46 8.94
N VAL A 27 2.33 0.63 7.91
CA VAL A 27 3.68 0.43 7.36
C VAL A 27 4.07 1.61 6.48
N GLY A 28 5.18 2.28 6.77
CA GLY A 28 5.64 3.44 6.02
C GLY A 28 4.94 4.77 6.39
N HIS A 29 4.23 4.78 7.52
CA HIS A 29 3.48 5.95 7.98
C HIS A 29 4.41 7.09 8.45
N ALA A 30 5.40 6.78 9.29
CA ALA A 30 6.22 7.76 9.98
C ALA A 30 7.03 8.65 9.01
N GLU A 31 7.38 8.11 7.85
CA GLU A 31 8.17 8.75 6.80
C GLU A 31 7.46 9.95 6.16
N ASN A 32 6.12 9.99 6.24
CA ASN A 32 5.30 11.03 5.64
C ASN A 32 4.27 11.62 6.63
N HIS A 33 4.39 11.33 7.93
CA HIS A 33 3.44 11.73 8.99
C HIS A 33 3.06 13.22 8.91
N GLU A 34 4.06 14.11 8.88
CA GLU A 34 3.84 15.57 8.85
C GLU A 34 3.07 16.06 7.62
N TRP A 35 3.15 15.33 6.51
CA TRP A 35 2.38 15.64 5.31
C TRP A 35 0.97 15.06 5.39
N TYR A 36 0.81 13.83 5.88
CA TYR A 36 -0.50 13.20 6.04
C TYR A 36 -1.45 14.02 6.92
N MET A 37 -0.95 14.62 8.00
CA MET A 37 -1.75 15.44 8.92
C MET A 37 -2.32 16.71 8.29
N LYS A 38 -1.86 17.09 7.08
CA LYS A 38 -2.35 18.26 6.34
C LYS A 38 -3.44 17.90 5.33
N LEU A 39 -3.67 16.62 5.08
CA LEU A 39 -4.62 16.14 4.07
C LEU A 39 -6.04 16.12 4.63
N HIS A 40 -6.97 16.65 3.84
CA HIS A 40 -8.39 16.69 4.19
C HIS A 40 -9.24 16.22 3.00
N HIS A 41 -10.34 15.52 3.31
CA HIS A 41 -11.28 15.07 2.29
C HIS A 41 -11.91 16.28 1.58
N PRO A 42 -11.94 16.32 0.25
CA PRO A 42 -12.28 17.53 -0.50
C PRO A 42 -13.74 17.97 -0.32
N GLN A 43 -14.63 17.03 -0.04
CA GLN A 43 -16.06 17.32 0.14
C GLN A 43 -16.46 17.61 1.59
N SER A 44 -16.00 16.81 2.56
CA SER A 44 -16.42 16.92 3.96
C SER A 44 -15.48 17.78 4.80
N GLY A 45 -14.27 18.06 4.33
CA GLY A 45 -13.22 18.73 5.11
C GLY A 45 -12.67 17.91 6.28
N ALA A 46 -13.11 16.65 6.44
CA ALA A 46 -12.60 15.77 7.48
C ALA A 46 -11.12 15.45 7.25
N SER A 47 -10.34 15.31 8.34
CA SER A 47 -8.95 14.84 8.25
C SER A 47 -8.90 13.49 7.52
N CYS A 48 -7.95 13.34 6.61
CA CYS A 48 -7.67 12.07 5.96
C CYS A 48 -6.93 11.09 6.88
N CYS A 49 -6.22 11.60 7.88
CA CYS A 49 -5.33 10.83 8.74
C CYS A 49 -5.79 10.86 10.19
N ASN A 50 -5.80 9.69 10.82
CA ASN A 50 -5.85 9.52 12.26
C ASN A 50 -4.69 8.59 12.68
N ASP A 51 -3.54 9.20 12.98
CA ASP A 51 -2.25 8.63 13.45
C ASP A 51 -1.57 7.52 12.63
N ARG A 52 -2.30 6.64 11.96
CA ARG A 52 -1.70 5.45 11.30
C ARG A 52 -2.44 5.00 10.04
N ASP A 53 -3.51 5.69 9.71
CA ASP A 53 -4.37 5.35 8.58
C ASP A 53 -3.69 5.56 7.24
N CYS A 54 -2.81 6.55 7.11
CA CYS A 54 -2.13 6.87 5.87
C CYS A 54 -0.81 6.12 5.71
N ARG A 55 -0.57 5.57 4.52
CA ARG A 55 0.67 4.86 4.18
C ARG A 55 0.96 4.84 2.67
N PRO A 56 2.21 4.60 2.26
CA PRO A 56 2.54 4.35 0.86
C PRO A 56 1.84 3.09 0.33
N THR A 57 1.44 3.15 -0.93
CA THR A 57 0.85 2.02 -1.64
C THR A 57 1.28 1.97 -3.10
N ARG A 58 1.21 0.80 -3.71
CA ARG A 58 1.23 0.66 -5.16
C ARG A 58 -0.15 0.98 -5.71
N ALA A 59 -0.19 1.76 -6.78
CA ALA A 59 -1.42 2.06 -7.49
C ALA A 59 -1.20 2.16 -9.00
N PHE A 60 -2.29 2.01 -9.75
CA PHE A 60 -2.36 2.26 -11.19
C PHE A 60 -3.76 2.77 -11.57
N LEU A 61 -3.86 3.43 -12.71
CA LEU A 61 -5.14 3.73 -13.35
C LEU A 61 -5.55 2.55 -14.23
N ASP A 62 -6.77 2.06 -14.06
CA ASP A 62 -7.34 1.07 -14.99
C ASP A 62 -7.80 1.73 -16.30
N ASP A 63 -8.25 0.89 -17.24
CA ASP A 63 -8.69 1.32 -18.58
C ASP A 63 -9.88 2.30 -18.54
N ASN A 64 -10.61 2.37 -17.43
CA ASN A 64 -11.73 3.30 -17.22
C ASN A 64 -11.31 4.58 -16.48
N GLY A 65 -10.02 4.74 -16.20
CA GLY A 65 -9.46 5.86 -15.44
C GLY A 65 -9.79 5.81 -13.95
N ALA A 66 -10.18 4.65 -13.41
CA ALA A 66 -10.35 4.47 -11.97
C ALA A 66 -9.02 4.04 -11.34
N TRP A 67 -8.71 4.62 -10.18
CA TRP A 67 -7.54 4.19 -9.42
C TRP A 67 -7.76 2.82 -8.79
N ARG A 68 -6.77 1.95 -8.98
CA ARG A 68 -6.63 0.67 -8.29
C ARG A 68 -5.42 0.77 -7.39
N ALA A 69 -5.60 0.50 -6.09
CA ALA A 69 -4.53 0.60 -5.10
C ALA A 69 -4.43 -0.69 -4.28
N GLN A 70 -3.24 -1.01 -3.78
CA GLN A 70 -3.11 -2.07 -2.79
C GLN A 70 -3.55 -1.57 -1.41
N LEU A 71 -4.43 -2.35 -0.78
CA LEU A 71 -4.92 -2.15 0.57
C LEU A 71 -4.75 -3.48 1.31
N ASN A 72 -3.79 -3.52 2.24
CA ASN A 72 -3.43 -4.73 2.98
C ASN A 72 -3.16 -5.94 2.04
N GLY A 73 -2.36 -5.71 0.99
CA GLY A 73 -1.99 -6.72 0.00
C GLY A 73 -3.05 -7.07 -1.04
N LYS A 74 -4.24 -6.44 -1.01
CA LYS A 74 -5.31 -6.67 -2.00
C LYS A 74 -5.51 -5.46 -2.90
N TRP A 75 -5.73 -5.69 -4.19
CA TRP A 75 -6.09 -4.63 -5.13
C TRP A 75 -7.56 -4.25 -4.99
N VAL A 76 -7.83 -2.99 -4.65
CA VAL A 76 -9.19 -2.44 -4.46
C VAL A 76 -9.42 -1.27 -5.42
N VAL A 77 -10.69 -1.02 -5.76
CA VAL A 77 -11.07 0.21 -6.47
C VAL A 77 -11.07 1.33 -5.44
N VAL A 78 -10.41 2.44 -5.75
CA VAL A 78 -10.45 3.64 -4.93
C VAL A 78 -11.74 4.42 -5.27
N PRO A 79 -12.58 4.77 -4.27
CA PRO A 79 -13.73 5.65 -4.47
C PRO A 79 -13.30 6.99 -5.08
N LYS A 80 -14.02 7.47 -6.10
CA LYS A 80 -13.64 8.68 -6.85
C LYS A 80 -13.62 9.94 -5.99
N ASP A 81 -14.50 10.01 -5.00
CA ASP A 81 -14.62 11.09 -4.01
C ASP A 81 -13.46 11.11 -3.00
N ALA A 82 -12.84 9.97 -2.72
CA ALA A 82 -11.65 9.87 -1.87
C ALA A 82 -10.36 10.33 -2.57
N VAL A 83 -10.36 10.52 -3.89
CA VAL A 83 -9.16 10.90 -4.65
C VAL A 83 -8.85 12.39 -4.48
N LEU A 84 -7.69 12.69 -3.89
CA LEU A 84 -7.22 14.06 -3.71
C LEU A 84 -6.51 14.59 -4.96
N LYS A 85 -6.76 15.85 -5.31
CA LYS A 85 -6.06 16.57 -6.39
C LYS A 85 -4.77 17.21 -5.89
N THR A 86 -3.88 16.38 -5.35
CA THR A 86 -2.55 16.79 -4.87
C THR A 86 -1.52 15.71 -5.21
N GLN A 87 -0.25 16.01 -5.00
CA GLN A 87 0.84 15.05 -5.17
C GLN A 87 1.56 14.87 -3.84
N ALA A 88 1.99 13.64 -3.58
CA ALA A 88 2.85 13.35 -2.44
C ALA A 88 4.27 13.92 -2.70
N PRO A 89 4.97 14.41 -1.65
CA PRO A 89 6.33 14.93 -1.80
C PRO A 89 7.33 13.91 -2.37
N ASP A 90 7.07 12.62 -2.13
CA ASP A 90 7.90 11.51 -2.61
C ASP A 90 7.49 10.97 -4.00
N GLY A 91 6.45 11.55 -4.60
CA GLY A 91 5.89 11.16 -5.89
C GLY A 91 5.20 9.78 -5.92
N ASN A 92 5.17 9.04 -4.81
CA ASN A 92 4.51 7.74 -4.73
C ASN A 92 3.00 7.91 -4.51
N SER A 93 2.25 6.82 -4.65
CA SER A 93 0.84 6.79 -4.26
C SER A 93 0.70 6.52 -2.77
N HIS A 94 -0.32 7.11 -2.16
CA HIS A 94 -0.60 6.96 -0.73
C HIS A 94 -2.07 6.71 -0.50
N ILE A 95 -2.38 5.82 0.45
CA ILE A 95 -3.75 5.44 0.82
C ILE A 95 -3.95 5.67 2.31
N CYS A 96 -5.00 6.42 2.63
CA CYS A 96 -5.49 6.61 3.98
C CYS A 96 -6.73 5.76 4.19
N ALA A 97 -6.57 4.68 4.95
CA ALA A 97 -7.65 3.75 5.22
C ALA A 97 -7.51 3.15 6.61
N ASN A 98 -8.62 3.06 7.33
CA ASN A 98 -8.67 2.48 8.66
C ASN A 98 -8.45 0.96 8.62
N GLU A 99 -8.40 0.33 9.79
CA GLU A 99 -8.17 -1.11 9.91
C GLU A 99 -9.30 -1.96 9.28
N ALA A 100 -10.52 -1.42 9.22
CA ALA A 100 -11.65 -2.04 8.53
C ALA A 100 -11.57 -1.94 7.00
N GLY A 101 -10.59 -1.22 6.46
CA GLY A 101 -10.40 -1.02 5.02
C GLY A 101 -11.29 0.05 4.40
N ILE A 102 -11.92 0.91 5.22
CA ILE A 102 -12.63 2.08 4.72
C ILE A 102 -11.58 3.07 4.23
N ILE A 103 -11.66 3.46 2.95
CA ILE A 103 -10.74 4.42 2.34
C ILE A 103 -11.29 5.82 2.58
N MET A 104 -10.58 6.62 3.36
CA MET A 104 -10.91 8.02 3.59
C MET A 104 -10.36 8.89 2.47
N CYS A 105 -9.09 8.69 2.12
CA CYS A 105 -8.43 9.49 1.10
C CYS A 105 -7.40 8.68 0.32
N PHE A 106 -7.12 9.12 -0.89
CA PHE A 106 -6.12 8.55 -1.77
C PHE A 106 -5.39 9.64 -2.56
N VAL A 107 -4.06 9.53 -2.64
CA VAL A 107 -3.21 10.40 -3.45
C VAL A 107 -2.57 9.55 -4.54
N GLY A 108 -2.85 9.90 -5.79
CA GLY A 108 -2.26 9.24 -6.96
C GLY A 108 -0.77 9.55 -7.07
N GLY A 109 0.02 8.55 -7.45
CA GLY A 109 1.44 8.73 -7.74
C GLY A 109 1.65 9.42 -9.09
N VAL A 110 2.83 9.98 -9.28
CA VAL A 110 3.23 10.53 -10.59
C VAL A 110 3.56 9.37 -11.53
N PRO A 111 3.10 9.38 -12.79
CA PRO A 111 3.53 8.38 -13.78
C PRO A 111 5.06 8.40 -13.87
N LYS A 112 5.70 7.26 -13.60
CA LYS A 112 7.14 7.12 -13.80
C LYS A 112 7.36 6.89 -15.30
N SER A 113 7.98 7.87 -15.94
CA SER A 113 8.44 7.85 -17.34
C SER A 113 9.45 6.73 -17.59
#